data_AF-A0AAP0RU24-F1
#
_entry.id   AF-A0AAP0RU24-F1
#
_cell.length_a   1.000
_cell.length_b   1.000
_cell.length_c   1.000
_cell.angle_alpha   90.00
_cell.angle_beta   90.00
_cell.angle_gamma   90.00
#
_symmetry.space_group_name_H-M   'P 1'
#
loop_
_entity.id
_entity.type
_entity.pdbx_description
1 polymer ?
#
loop_
_entity_poly.entity_id
_entity_poly.type
_entity_poly.pdbx_seq_one_letter_code
_entity_poly.pdbx_strand_id
1 'polypeptide(L)'
;MEVVSTPRTCRRSKKRNLAKRREKISGKRKLRGDGVSPLVEKYWFQRYDLFSRYDEGIKMDEEGWFSVTPEEIAIRHAERSGGGSVIDCFTGVGGNAIQFARRCYSVVAIDIDPQKVELASNNAKIYGVESYIDFIIGDFFELAPSLKGDVVFISPPWGGPSYKAVDNFTLDLLKPKDGYSVFQAAQRITPNVIMFLPRNVDLHQVEELSWLSSPPLNIEIEENYVQSKLKGLTIYFGGTAFGLLKL
;
A
#
# COMPACT_ATOMS: atom_id res chain seq x y z
N MET A 1 64.05 -30.95 14.54
CA MET A 1 63.22 -31.19 13.34
C MET A 1 61.94 -30.40 13.51
N GLU A 2 61.87 -29.22 12.89
CA GLU A 2 60.65 -28.41 12.85
C GLU A 2 59.69 -28.92 11.78
N VAL A 3 58.40 -29.00 12.11
CA VAL A 3 57.32 -29.31 11.16
C VAL A 3 56.57 -28.02 10.86
N VAL A 4 56.63 -27.59 9.59
CA VAL A 4 55.94 -26.42 9.05
C VAL A 4 54.46 -26.75 8.82
N SER A 5 53.55 -25.97 9.42
CA SER A 5 52.10 -26.03 9.14
C SER A 5 51.70 -25.08 8.00
N THR A 6 50.99 -25.58 7.00
CA THR A 6 50.49 -24.82 5.83
C THR A 6 49.09 -24.18 6.06
N PRO A 7 48.78 -23.04 5.39
CA PRO A 7 47.56 -22.26 5.67
C PRO A 7 46.32 -22.78 4.92
N ARG A 8 45.30 -23.27 5.66
CA ARG A 8 44.03 -23.81 5.13
C ARG A 8 42.93 -22.76 4.85
N THR A 9 43.18 -21.47 5.05
CA THR A 9 42.12 -20.44 5.15
C THR A 9 41.69 -19.79 3.83
N CYS A 10 42.50 -19.82 2.76
CA CYS A 10 42.21 -19.07 1.52
C CYS A 10 41.24 -19.78 0.53
N ARG A 11 41.15 -21.11 0.55
CA ARG A 11 40.30 -21.88 -0.41
C ARG A 11 38.79 -21.87 -0.08
N ARG A 12 38.42 -21.73 1.21
CA ARG A 12 37.01 -21.73 1.64
C ARG A 12 36.27 -20.43 1.30
N SER A 13 36.94 -19.28 1.34
CA SER A 13 36.32 -17.97 1.00
C SER A 13 36.00 -17.85 -0.50
N LYS A 14 36.91 -18.32 -1.37
CA LYS A 14 36.71 -18.32 -2.84
C LYS A 14 35.52 -19.20 -3.28
N LYS A 15 35.33 -20.38 -2.67
CA LYS A 15 34.17 -21.25 -2.96
C LYS A 15 32.82 -20.63 -2.53
N ARG A 16 32.75 -19.97 -1.36
CA ARG A 16 31.53 -19.23 -0.93
C ARG A 16 31.19 -18.08 -1.88
N ASN A 17 32.18 -17.35 -2.38
CA ASN A 17 31.96 -16.26 -3.32
C ASN A 17 31.45 -16.74 -4.69
N LEU A 18 31.94 -17.89 -5.18
CA LEU A 18 31.46 -18.50 -6.43
C LEU A 18 30.02 -19.04 -6.30
N ALA A 19 29.67 -19.61 -5.14
CA ALA A 19 28.31 -20.08 -4.86
C ALA A 19 27.29 -18.93 -4.81
N LYS A 20 27.60 -17.86 -4.06
CA LYS A 20 26.77 -16.64 -4.01
C LYS A 20 26.58 -16.01 -5.40
N ARG A 21 27.62 -16.04 -6.24
CA ARG A 21 27.58 -15.49 -7.60
C ARG A 21 26.68 -16.35 -8.52
N ARG A 22 26.70 -17.67 -8.36
CA ARG A 22 25.80 -18.60 -9.08
C ARG A 22 24.33 -18.44 -8.67
N GLU A 23 24.05 -18.30 -7.38
CA GLU A 23 22.67 -18.01 -6.90
C GLU A 23 22.16 -16.68 -7.46
N LYS A 24 22.99 -15.63 -7.47
CA LYS A 24 22.62 -14.33 -8.02
C LYS A 24 22.35 -14.37 -9.53
N ILE A 25 23.10 -15.19 -10.27
CA ILE A 25 22.90 -15.40 -11.72
C ILE A 25 21.65 -16.26 -11.99
N SER A 26 21.40 -17.27 -11.16
CA SER A 26 20.19 -18.12 -11.25
C SER A 26 18.93 -17.33 -10.95
N GLY A 27 18.93 -16.50 -9.90
CA GLY A 27 17.82 -15.59 -9.58
C GLY A 27 17.53 -14.60 -10.70
N LYS A 28 18.57 -13.95 -11.26
CA LYS A 28 18.42 -13.04 -12.40
C LYS A 28 17.88 -13.70 -13.67
N ARG A 29 18.23 -14.98 -13.92
CA ARG A 29 17.68 -15.73 -15.06
C ARG A 29 16.22 -16.11 -14.85
N LYS A 30 15.82 -16.47 -13.63
CA LYS A 30 14.43 -16.76 -13.28
C LYS A 30 13.54 -15.52 -13.39
N LEU A 31 13.98 -14.39 -12.85
CA LEU A 31 13.31 -13.09 -12.98
C LEU A 31 13.03 -12.65 -14.42
N ARG A 32 13.99 -12.88 -15.32
CA ARG A 32 13.81 -12.59 -16.76
C ARG A 32 12.85 -13.56 -17.44
N GLY A 33 12.75 -14.81 -16.96
CA GLY A 33 11.76 -15.78 -17.42
C GLY A 33 10.34 -15.44 -16.97
N ASP A 34 10.21 -14.80 -15.81
CA ASP A 34 8.93 -14.35 -15.24
C ASP A 34 8.52 -12.94 -15.72
N GLY A 35 9.24 -12.33 -16.67
CA GLY A 35 8.90 -11.02 -17.25
C GLY A 35 9.14 -9.82 -16.32
N VAL A 36 9.89 -9.98 -15.24
CA VAL A 36 10.07 -8.94 -14.21
C VAL A 36 11.09 -7.88 -14.65
N SER A 37 10.63 -6.64 -14.85
CA SER A 37 11.48 -5.49 -15.17
C SER A 37 12.50 -5.21 -14.04
N PRO A 38 13.74 -4.76 -14.35
CA PRO A 38 14.70 -4.33 -13.34
C PRO A 38 14.17 -3.25 -12.38
N LEU A 39 13.20 -2.45 -12.82
CA LEU A 39 12.56 -1.41 -12.00
C LEU A 39 11.80 -2.00 -10.81
N VAL A 40 11.26 -3.21 -10.97
CA VAL A 40 10.41 -3.88 -9.97
C VAL A 40 11.06 -5.10 -9.31
N GLU A 41 12.29 -5.47 -9.70
CA GLU A 41 13.03 -6.62 -9.18
C GLU A 41 13.03 -6.67 -7.63
N LYS A 42 13.24 -5.53 -6.96
CA LYS A 42 13.24 -5.47 -5.49
C LYS A 42 11.87 -5.77 -4.86
N TYR A 43 10.78 -5.44 -5.55
CA TYR A 43 9.41 -5.66 -5.06
C TYR A 43 9.00 -7.12 -5.31
N TRP A 44 9.43 -7.72 -6.42
CA TRP A 44 9.24 -9.15 -6.67
C TRP A 44 9.79 -10.04 -5.57
N PHE A 45 10.96 -9.70 -5.00
CA PHE A 45 11.53 -10.43 -3.87
C PHE A 45 10.69 -10.31 -2.59
N GLN A 46 9.84 -9.28 -2.48
CA GLN A 46 8.89 -9.03 -1.39
C GLN A 46 7.47 -9.43 -1.77
N ARG A 47 7.23 -10.14 -2.88
CA ARG A 47 5.87 -10.38 -3.40
C ARG A 47 4.93 -11.06 -2.39
N TYR A 48 5.45 -11.90 -1.50
CA TYR A 48 4.66 -12.51 -0.43
C TYR A 48 4.37 -11.57 0.75
N ASP A 49 5.16 -10.50 0.92
CA ASP A 49 4.84 -9.41 1.84
C ASP A 49 3.76 -8.48 1.25
N LEU A 50 3.62 -8.45 -0.09
CA LEU A 50 2.60 -7.66 -0.80
C LEU A 50 1.27 -8.43 -0.92
N PHE A 51 1.34 -9.71 -1.27
CA PHE A 51 0.21 -10.64 -1.29
C PHE A 51 0.67 -12.02 -0.83
N SER A 52 0.15 -12.51 0.29
CA SER A 52 0.49 -13.83 0.83
C SER A 52 0.13 -14.96 -0.15
N ARG A 53 -0.96 -14.78 -0.90
CA ARG A 53 -1.46 -15.71 -1.94
C ARG A 53 -0.93 -15.43 -3.35
N TYR A 54 0.25 -14.80 -3.47
CA TYR A 54 0.80 -14.36 -4.76
C TYR A 54 0.78 -15.45 -5.86
N ASP A 55 1.27 -16.65 -5.54
CA ASP A 55 1.41 -17.75 -6.51
C ASP A 55 0.07 -18.40 -6.91
N GLU A 56 -1.06 -17.98 -6.31
CA GLU A 56 -2.40 -18.50 -6.63
C GLU A 56 -3.06 -17.77 -7.82
N GLY A 57 -2.34 -16.87 -8.49
CA GLY A 57 -2.82 -16.15 -9.67
C GLY A 57 -3.01 -14.65 -9.46
N ILE A 58 -2.32 -14.06 -8.49
CA ILE A 58 -2.28 -12.60 -8.33
C ILE A 58 -1.67 -11.97 -9.58
N LYS A 59 -2.31 -10.90 -10.05
CA LYS A 59 -1.87 -10.10 -11.18
C LYS A 59 -1.46 -8.71 -10.72
N MET A 60 -0.36 -8.24 -11.29
CA MET A 60 0.29 -6.97 -10.97
C MET A 60 0.78 -6.33 -12.25
N ASP A 61 0.57 -5.03 -12.39
CA ASP A 61 1.26 -4.21 -13.38
C ASP A 61 2.51 -3.54 -12.75
N GLU A 62 3.27 -2.78 -13.55
CA GLU A 62 4.51 -2.16 -13.08
C GLU A 62 4.28 -1.22 -11.89
N GLU A 63 3.20 -0.42 -11.92
CA GLU A 63 2.88 0.48 -10.83
C GLU A 63 2.37 -0.24 -9.58
N GLY A 64 1.55 -1.28 -9.74
CA GLY A 64 1.09 -2.09 -8.62
C GLY A 64 2.23 -2.55 -7.72
N TRP A 65 3.38 -2.92 -8.30
CA TRP A 65 4.54 -3.39 -7.53
C TRP A 65 5.08 -2.39 -6.51
N PHE A 66 4.99 -1.09 -6.79
CA PHE A 66 5.50 -0.06 -5.89
C PHE A 66 4.42 0.73 -5.16
N SER A 67 3.16 0.65 -5.61
CA SER A 67 2.02 1.35 -5.02
C SER A 67 1.17 0.47 -4.11
N VAL A 68 1.15 -0.86 -4.30
CA VAL A 68 0.34 -1.73 -3.43
C VAL A 68 0.83 -1.67 -1.99
N THR A 69 -0.12 -1.50 -1.06
CA THR A 69 0.17 -1.55 0.37
C THR A 69 0.54 -2.97 0.77
N PRO A 70 1.64 -3.19 1.51
CA PRO A 70 1.97 -4.51 2.04
C PRO A 70 0.80 -5.11 2.84
N GLU A 71 0.59 -6.42 2.71
CA GLU A 71 -0.63 -7.08 3.19
C GLU A 71 -0.84 -6.90 4.70
N GLU A 72 0.22 -7.00 5.49
CA GLU A 72 0.17 -6.81 6.95
C GLU A 72 -0.33 -5.40 7.34
N ILE A 73 0.07 -4.37 6.59
CA ILE A 73 -0.39 -2.99 6.81
C ILE A 73 -1.86 -2.84 6.39
N ALA A 74 -2.23 -3.40 5.24
CA ALA A 74 -3.60 -3.37 4.76
C ALA A 74 -4.59 -4.10 5.70
N ILE A 75 -4.17 -5.20 6.31
CA ILE A 75 -4.94 -5.90 7.37
C ILE A 75 -5.20 -4.94 8.53
N ARG A 76 -4.19 -4.21 8.98
CA ARG A 76 -4.31 -3.27 10.09
C ARG A 76 -5.24 -2.09 9.76
N HIS A 77 -5.19 -1.57 8.53
CA HIS A 77 -6.17 -0.59 8.06
C HIS A 77 -7.61 -1.13 8.17
N ALA A 78 -7.83 -2.37 7.74
CA ALA A 78 -9.13 -3.02 7.80
C ALA A 78 -9.61 -3.23 9.26
N GLU A 79 -8.73 -3.64 10.17
CA GLU A 79 -9.04 -3.75 11.60
C GLU A 79 -9.46 -2.40 12.20
N ARG A 80 -8.74 -1.34 11.87
CA ARG A 80 -8.99 0.03 12.37
C ARG A 80 -10.24 0.68 11.77
N SER A 81 -10.73 0.21 10.63
CA SER A 81 -11.99 0.70 10.03
C SER A 81 -13.22 0.35 10.87
N GLY A 82 -13.13 -0.66 11.75
CA GLY A 82 -14.20 -1.00 12.71
C GLY A 82 -15.40 -1.74 12.13
N GLY A 83 -15.53 -1.87 10.81
CA GLY A 83 -16.63 -2.55 10.11
C GLY A 83 -17.34 -1.63 9.11
N GLY A 84 -18.59 -1.95 8.76
CA GLY A 84 -19.41 -1.07 7.92
C GLY A 84 -19.14 -1.17 6.41
N SER A 85 -19.42 -0.06 5.73
CA SER A 85 -19.17 0.18 4.31
C SER A 85 -17.93 1.07 4.13
N VAL A 86 -16.98 0.63 3.32
CA VAL A 86 -15.71 1.35 3.08
C VAL A 86 -15.63 1.82 1.63
N ILE A 87 -15.25 3.08 1.42
CA ILE A 87 -14.91 3.61 0.10
C ILE A 87 -13.38 3.63 -0.03
N ASP A 88 -12.82 2.78 -0.89
CA ASP A 88 -11.41 2.81 -1.28
C ASP A 88 -11.28 3.71 -2.53
N CYS A 89 -10.80 4.94 -2.32
CA CYS A 89 -10.82 6.00 -3.34
C CYS A 89 -9.82 5.81 -4.48
N PHE A 90 -8.76 5.03 -4.26
CA PHE A 90 -7.63 4.86 -5.18
C PHE A 90 -7.14 3.41 -5.09
N THR A 91 -7.99 2.47 -5.52
CA THR A 91 -7.84 1.05 -5.13
C THR A 91 -6.61 0.37 -5.76
N GLY A 92 -6.12 0.87 -6.89
CA GLY A 92 -5.01 0.28 -7.62
C GLY A 92 -5.28 -1.20 -7.93
N VAL A 93 -4.35 -2.07 -7.51
CA VAL A 93 -4.48 -3.53 -7.71
C VAL A 93 -5.28 -4.24 -6.60
N GLY A 94 -5.98 -3.49 -5.75
CA GLY A 94 -6.95 -4.00 -4.78
C GLY A 94 -6.38 -4.39 -3.41
N GLY A 95 -5.13 -4.03 -3.08
CA GLY A 95 -4.47 -4.47 -1.84
C GLY A 95 -5.27 -4.15 -0.57
N ASN A 96 -5.70 -2.90 -0.40
CA ASN A 96 -6.51 -2.49 0.76
C ASN A 96 -7.96 -2.95 0.63
N ALA A 97 -8.60 -2.77 -0.54
CA ALA A 97 -9.98 -3.22 -0.80
C ALA A 97 -10.20 -4.70 -0.42
N ILE A 98 -9.25 -5.58 -0.75
CA ILE A 98 -9.31 -7.00 -0.39
C ILE A 98 -9.35 -7.19 1.13
N GLN A 99 -8.50 -6.49 1.89
CA GLN A 99 -8.48 -6.64 3.35
C GLN A 99 -9.71 -6.01 4.00
N PHE A 100 -10.20 -4.87 3.49
CA PHE A 100 -11.48 -4.31 3.92
C PHE A 100 -12.62 -5.31 3.68
N ALA A 101 -12.71 -5.93 2.51
CA ALA A 101 -13.77 -6.89 2.17
C ALA A 101 -13.74 -8.17 3.01
N ARG A 102 -12.58 -8.53 3.60
CA ARG A 102 -12.47 -9.65 4.54
C ARG A 102 -13.04 -9.34 5.92
N ARG A 103 -13.27 -8.07 6.26
CA ARG A 103 -13.65 -7.62 7.60
C ARG A 103 -14.95 -6.81 7.65
N CYS A 104 -15.19 -6.01 6.62
CA CYS A 104 -16.29 -5.07 6.45
C CYS A 104 -17.45 -5.72 5.68
N TYR A 105 -18.61 -5.07 5.71
CA TYR A 105 -19.84 -5.60 5.10
C TYR A 105 -19.89 -5.35 3.59
N SER A 106 -19.35 -4.22 3.14
CA SER A 106 -19.23 -3.89 1.71
C SER A 106 -18.09 -2.91 1.47
N VAL A 107 -17.50 -2.98 0.28
CA VAL A 107 -16.45 -2.07 -0.17
C VAL A 107 -16.83 -1.51 -1.53
N VAL A 108 -16.67 -0.20 -1.72
CA VAL A 108 -16.66 0.42 -3.04
C VAL A 108 -15.21 0.72 -3.39
N ALA A 109 -14.69 0.06 -4.41
CA ALA A 109 -13.29 0.17 -4.83
C ALA A 109 -13.20 0.94 -6.14
N ILE A 110 -12.63 2.14 -6.09
CA ILE A 110 -12.60 3.10 -7.20
C ILE A 110 -11.18 3.20 -7.73
N ASP A 111 -11.01 3.08 -9.03
CA ASP A 111 -9.80 3.54 -9.72
C ASP A 111 -10.18 4.21 -11.05
N ILE A 112 -9.40 5.19 -11.47
CA ILE A 112 -9.61 5.86 -12.75
C ILE A 112 -9.13 5.00 -13.91
N ASP A 113 -8.16 4.11 -13.68
CA ASP A 113 -7.62 3.22 -14.69
C ASP A 113 -8.41 1.90 -14.74
N PRO A 114 -9.07 1.58 -15.88
CA PRO A 114 -9.82 0.33 -16.03
C PRO A 114 -8.96 -0.92 -15.84
N GLN A 115 -7.66 -0.88 -16.17
CA GLN A 115 -6.77 -2.02 -15.97
C GLN A 115 -6.54 -2.30 -14.49
N LYS A 116 -6.44 -1.27 -13.65
CA LYS A 116 -6.32 -1.41 -12.20
C LYS A 116 -7.54 -2.11 -11.62
N VAL A 117 -8.73 -1.70 -12.04
CA VAL A 117 -9.99 -2.31 -11.62
C VAL A 117 -10.07 -3.79 -12.02
N GLU A 118 -9.64 -4.15 -13.24
CA GLU A 118 -9.58 -5.55 -13.67
C GLU A 118 -8.62 -6.38 -12.81
N LEU A 119 -7.42 -5.84 -12.53
CA LEU A 119 -6.42 -6.47 -11.67
C LEU A 119 -6.96 -6.65 -10.24
N ALA A 120 -7.59 -5.61 -9.68
CA ALA A 120 -8.19 -5.63 -8.35
C ALA A 120 -9.30 -6.68 -8.24
N SER A 121 -10.20 -6.75 -9.23
CA SER A 121 -11.25 -7.78 -9.29
C SER A 121 -10.67 -9.19 -9.38
N ASN A 122 -9.67 -9.42 -10.24
CA ASN A 122 -8.96 -10.71 -10.31
C ASN A 122 -8.36 -11.08 -8.95
N ASN A 123 -7.64 -10.15 -8.33
CA ASN A 123 -6.96 -10.39 -7.05
C ASN A 123 -7.98 -10.68 -5.94
N ALA A 124 -9.11 -9.96 -5.90
CA ALA A 124 -10.20 -10.22 -4.97
C ALA A 124 -10.84 -11.60 -5.15
N LYS A 125 -10.93 -12.12 -6.39
CA LYS A 125 -11.37 -13.50 -6.66
C LYS A 125 -10.43 -14.52 -6.07
N ILE A 126 -9.11 -14.31 -6.19
CA ILE A 126 -8.12 -15.18 -5.53
C ILE A 126 -8.38 -15.22 -4.02
N TYR A 127 -8.59 -14.06 -3.39
CA TYR A 127 -8.90 -13.97 -1.95
C TYR A 127 -10.31 -14.44 -1.56
N GLY A 128 -11.20 -14.71 -2.52
CA GLY A 128 -12.57 -15.17 -2.26
C GLY A 128 -13.51 -14.09 -1.73
N VAL A 129 -13.20 -12.82 -1.96
CA VAL A 129 -13.97 -11.67 -1.43
C VAL A 129 -14.55 -10.73 -2.49
N GLU A 130 -14.41 -11.07 -3.77
CA GLU A 130 -14.88 -10.22 -4.86
C GLU A 130 -16.37 -9.84 -4.75
N SER A 131 -17.23 -10.75 -4.27
CA SER A 131 -18.67 -10.50 -4.10
C SER A 131 -19.02 -9.43 -3.05
N TYR A 132 -18.05 -8.98 -2.24
CA TYR A 132 -18.23 -7.91 -1.25
C TYR A 132 -17.70 -6.56 -1.74
N ILE A 133 -17.20 -6.49 -2.97
CA ILE A 133 -16.55 -5.31 -3.53
C ILE A 133 -17.28 -4.85 -4.79
N ASP A 134 -17.86 -3.66 -4.73
CA ASP A 134 -18.37 -2.93 -5.89
C ASP A 134 -17.21 -2.17 -6.55
N PHE A 135 -16.74 -2.70 -7.69
CA PHE A 135 -15.66 -2.12 -8.47
C PHE A 135 -16.18 -1.03 -9.41
N ILE A 136 -15.63 0.18 -9.31
CA ILE A 136 -16.02 1.32 -10.14
C ILE A 136 -14.81 1.87 -10.88
N ILE A 137 -14.92 1.96 -12.21
CA ILE A 137 -13.98 2.69 -13.06
C ILE A 137 -14.46 4.14 -13.09
N GLY A 138 -13.70 5.07 -12.52
CA GLY A 138 -14.09 6.47 -12.52
C GLY A 138 -13.19 7.39 -11.70
N ASP A 139 -13.42 8.69 -11.84
CA ASP A 139 -12.75 9.70 -11.04
C ASP A 139 -13.44 9.82 -9.67
N PHE A 140 -12.72 9.49 -8.60
CA PHE A 140 -13.17 9.67 -7.22
C PHE A 140 -13.71 11.08 -6.96
N PHE A 141 -13.10 12.13 -7.50
CA PHE A 141 -13.52 13.52 -7.24
C PHE A 141 -14.89 13.84 -7.85
N GLU A 142 -15.24 13.20 -8.97
CA GLU A 142 -16.56 13.33 -9.60
C GLU A 142 -17.61 12.49 -8.89
N LEU A 143 -17.22 11.32 -8.38
CA LEU A 143 -18.09 10.38 -7.69
C LEU A 143 -18.37 10.80 -6.23
N ALA A 144 -17.41 11.41 -5.53
CA ALA A 144 -17.49 11.70 -4.10
C ALA A 144 -18.81 12.34 -3.63
N PRO A 145 -19.42 13.32 -4.34
CA PRO A 145 -20.69 13.91 -3.91
C PRO A 145 -21.90 12.96 -3.88
N SER A 146 -21.86 11.82 -4.58
CA SER A 146 -22.97 10.86 -4.64
C SER A 146 -22.74 9.60 -3.81
N LEU A 147 -21.51 9.38 -3.33
CA LEU A 147 -21.14 8.23 -2.52
C LEU A 147 -21.65 8.36 -1.08
N LYS A 148 -21.94 7.21 -0.47
CA LYS A 148 -22.24 7.08 0.96
C LYS A 148 -21.46 5.90 1.50
N GLY A 149 -20.77 6.11 2.61
CA GLY A 149 -19.99 5.08 3.27
C GLY A 149 -19.67 5.48 4.70
N ASP A 150 -19.39 4.49 5.54
CA ASP A 150 -19.06 4.71 6.95
C ASP A 150 -17.63 5.20 7.12
N VAL A 151 -16.71 4.69 6.29
CA VAL A 151 -15.28 5.00 6.28
C VAL A 151 -14.79 5.28 4.86
N VAL A 152 -13.90 6.27 4.72
CA VAL A 152 -13.18 6.52 3.47
C VAL A 152 -11.70 6.18 3.67
N PHE A 153 -11.15 5.36 2.78
CA PHE A 153 -9.73 5.06 2.70
C PHE A 153 -9.09 5.78 1.51
N ILE A 154 -7.98 6.46 1.77
CA ILE A 154 -7.28 7.31 0.81
C ILE A 154 -5.81 6.89 0.72
N SER A 155 -5.40 6.38 -0.44
CA SER A 155 -4.00 6.10 -0.76
C SER A 155 -3.70 6.58 -2.19
N PRO A 156 -3.61 7.90 -2.40
CA PRO A 156 -3.46 8.46 -3.74
C PRO A 156 -2.05 8.21 -4.28
N PRO A 157 -1.80 8.39 -5.59
CA PRO A 157 -0.45 8.34 -6.14
C PRO A 157 0.52 9.32 -5.47
N TRP A 158 1.65 8.79 -4.98
CA TRP A 158 2.73 9.57 -4.35
C TRP A 158 3.81 10.04 -5.33
N GLY A 159 3.65 9.77 -6.63
CA GLY A 159 4.69 9.99 -7.64
C GLY A 159 5.65 8.81 -7.82
N GLY A 160 5.29 7.61 -7.36
CA GLY A 160 6.09 6.40 -7.52
C GLY A 160 7.38 6.41 -6.68
N PRO A 161 8.35 5.51 -6.94
CA PRO A 161 9.51 5.33 -6.05
C PRO A 161 10.39 6.56 -5.83
N SER A 162 10.27 7.59 -6.67
CA SER A 162 11.02 8.86 -6.60
C SER A 162 10.55 9.79 -5.48
N TYR A 163 9.39 9.58 -4.86
CA TYR A 163 8.94 10.39 -3.69
C TYR A 163 9.99 10.43 -2.57
N LYS A 164 10.83 9.38 -2.51
CA LYS A 164 11.89 9.20 -1.51
C LYS A 164 13.07 10.16 -1.68
N ALA A 165 13.17 10.83 -2.82
CA ALA A 165 14.19 11.83 -3.11
C ALA A 165 13.79 13.23 -2.62
N VAL A 166 12.55 13.41 -2.18
CA VAL A 166 12.06 14.65 -1.57
C VAL A 166 12.32 14.57 -0.07
N ASP A 167 13.00 15.55 0.51
CA ASP A 167 13.31 15.54 1.95
C ASP A 167 12.05 15.73 2.80
N ASN A 168 11.20 16.69 2.43
CA ASN A 168 9.91 16.97 3.06
C ASN A 168 8.79 16.88 2.02
N PHE A 169 7.96 15.83 2.08
CA PHE A 169 6.89 15.58 1.12
C PHE A 169 5.65 16.38 1.53
N THR A 170 5.35 17.47 0.83
CA THR A 170 4.14 18.27 1.06
C THR A 170 2.92 17.63 0.40
N LEU A 171 1.73 17.88 0.97
CA LEU A 171 0.45 17.39 0.44
C LEU A 171 0.14 17.91 -0.97
N ASP A 172 0.76 19.02 -1.39
CA ASP A 172 0.66 19.56 -2.76
C ASP A 172 1.25 18.64 -3.83
N LEU A 173 2.16 17.74 -3.44
CA LEU A 173 2.81 16.79 -4.34
C LEU A 173 1.92 15.60 -4.69
N LEU A 174 0.83 15.38 -3.95
CA LEU A 174 -0.14 14.33 -4.26
C LEU A 174 -0.80 14.58 -5.61
N LYS A 175 -1.18 13.47 -6.25
CA LYS A 175 -1.89 13.45 -7.53
C LYS A 175 -3.16 12.61 -7.40
N PRO A 176 -4.18 12.88 -8.25
CA PRO A 176 -4.24 13.91 -9.28
C PRO A 176 -4.52 15.33 -8.74
N LYS A 177 -4.93 15.46 -7.47
CA LYS A 177 -5.07 16.73 -6.75
C LYS A 177 -4.26 16.72 -5.45
N ASP A 178 -4.06 17.90 -4.87
CA ASP A 178 -3.39 18.06 -3.59
C ASP A 178 -4.15 17.37 -2.45
N GLY A 179 -3.44 17.10 -1.35
CA GLY A 179 -4.00 16.39 -0.19
C GLY A 179 -5.17 17.10 0.49
N TYR A 180 -5.24 18.44 0.45
CA TYR A 180 -6.37 19.19 1.01
C TYR A 180 -7.62 18.97 0.17
N SER A 181 -7.51 19.08 -1.15
CA SER A 181 -8.60 18.79 -2.10
C SER A 181 -9.08 17.34 -2.00
N VAL A 182 -8.16 16.37 -1.87
CA VAL A 182 -8.46 14.95 -1.66
C VAL A 182 -9.25 14.76 -0.37
N PHE A 183 -8.77 15.33 0.73
CA PHE A 183 -9.39 15.19 2.04
C PHE A 183 -10.77 15.84 2.11
N GLN A 184 -10.94 17.03 1.54
CA GLN A 184 -12.23 17.71 1.46
C GLN A 184 -13.26 16.93 0.64
N ALA A 185 -12.83 16.26 -0.44
CA ALA A 185 -13.71 15.37 -1.21
C ALA A 185 -14.18 14.19 -0.35
N ALA A 186 -13.28 13.58 0.43
CA ALA A 186 -13.63 12.51 1.37
C ALA A 186 -14.58 12.97 2.48
N GLN A 187 -14.38 14.17 3.02
CA GLN A 187 -15.24 14.76 4.07
C GLN A 187 -16.69 14.98 3.62
N ARG A 188 -16.97 15.03 2.31
CA ARG A 188 -18.36 15.06 1.81
C ARG A 188 -19.11 13.75 2.02
N ILE A 189 -18.38 12.65 2.22
CA ILE A 189 -18.93 11.31 2.42
C ILE A 189 -19.05 11.02 3.92
N THR A 190 -17.96 11.19 4.69
CA THR A 190 -17.89 10.84 6.12
C THR A 190 -16.74 11.58 6.81
N PRO A 191 -16.84 11.90 8.12
CA PRO A 191 -15.71 12.38 8.92
C PRO A 191 -14.68 11.29 9.26
N ASN A 192 -15.00 10.01 9.02
CA ASN A 192 -14.16 8.86 9.34
C ASN A 192 -13.23 8.54 8.17
N VAL A 193 -12.02 9.09 8.20
CA VAL A 193 -11.05 8.94 7.10
C VAL A 193 -9.82 8.18 7.58
N ILE A 194 -9.30 7.31 6.73
CA ILE A 194 -7.99 6.65 6.89
C ILE A 194 -7.14 7.05 5.68
N MET A 195 -6.01 7.71 5.91
CA MET A 195 -5.14 8.22 4.85
C MET A 195 -3.75 7.59 4.97
N PHE A 196 -3.32 6.86 3.93
CA PHE A 196 -1.98 6.25 3.89
C PHE A 196 -1.03 7.11 3.05
N LEU A 197 0.06 7.55 3.68
CA LEU A 197 0.93 8.61 3.18
C LEU A 197 2.42 8.22 3.17
N PRO A 198 3.25 8.91 2.37
CA PRO A 198 4.69 8.75 2.40
C PRO A 198 5.27 8.93 3.80
N ARG A 199 6.30 8.14 4.13
CA ARG A 199 6.98 8.19 5.43
C ARG A 199 7.73 9.50 5.74
N ASN A 200 7.84 10.38 4.76
CA ASN A 200 8.51 11.68 4.80
C ASN A 200 7.50 12.83 4.57
N VAL A 201 6.20 12.59 4.81
CA VAL A 201 5.16 13.60 4.69
C VAL A 201 5.31 14.70 5.74
N ASP A 202 5.00 15.94 5.37
CA ASP A 202 4.97 17.07 6.27
C ASP A 202 3.85 16.91 7.32
N LEU A 203 4.24 16.66 8.57
CA LEU A 203 3.30 16.42 9.66
C LEU A 203 2.47 17.66 10.03
N HIS A 204 2.98 18.87 9.81
CA HIS A 204 2.21 20.09 10.07
C HIS A 204 1.03 20.19 9.10
N GLN A 205 1.26 19.91 7.81
CA GLN A 205 0.17 19.88 6.83
C GLN A 205 -0.83 18.75 7.11
N VAL A 206 -0.37 17.60 7.62
CA VAL A 206 -1.27 16.51 8.06
C VAL A 206 -2.15 16.95 9.23
N GLU A 207 -1.59 17.65 10.23
CA GLU A 207 -2.37 18.21 11.34
C GLU A 207 -3.38 19.25 10.85
N GLU A 208 -2.99 20.10 9.89
CA GLU A 208 -3.86 21.11 9.26
C GLU A 208 -5.16 20.51 8.68
N LEU A 209 -5.11 19.29 8.13
CA LEU A 209 -6.30 18.61 7.59
C LEU A 209 -7.41 18.46 8.64
N SER A 210 -7.06 18.21 9.91
CA SER A 210 -8.05 18.05 10.99
C SER A 210 -8.93 19.30 11.18
N TRP A 211 -8.37 20.49 10.93
CA TRP A 211 -9.02 21.79 11.11
C TRP A 211 -9.91 22.19 9.94
N LEU A 212 -9.94 21.41 8.85
CA LEU A 212 -10.86 21.63 7.73
C LEU A 212 -12.31 21.28 8.08
N SER A 213 -12.53 20.55 9.18
CA SER A 213 -13.85 20.32 9.78
C SER A 213 -14.13 21.29 10.93
N SER A 214 -15.40 21.55 11.18
CA SER A 214 -15.87 22.28 12.36
C SER A 214 -16.94 21.45 13.10
N PRO A 215 -16.66 20.93 14.31
CA PRO A 215 -15.38 21.03 15.04
C PRO A 215 -14.23 20.25 14.36
N PRO A 216 -12.96 20.55 14.71
CA PRO A 216 -11.81 19.81 14.20
C PRO A 216 -11.92 18.30 14.48
N LEU A 217 -11.47 17.48 13.54
CA LEU A 217 -11.48 16.03 13.70
C LEU A 217 -10.39 15.56 14.66
N ASN A 218 -10.66 14.51 15.42
CA ASN A 218 -9.61 13.80 16.15
C ASN A 218 -8.64 13.16 15.15
N ILE A 219 -7.36 13.10 15.50
CA ILE A 219 -6.29 12.57 14.67
C ILE A 219 -5.43 11.58 15.45
N GLU A 220 -5.10 10.45 14.83
CA GLU A 220 -4.06 9.51 15.28
C GLU A 220 -3.11 9.23 14.12
N ILE A 221 -1.80 9.26 14.39
CA ILE A 221 -0.76 9.01 13.40
C ILE A 221 -0.04 7.71 13.78
N GLU A 222 -0.04 6.74 12.87
CA GLU A 222 0.62 5.44 13.04
C GLU A 222 1.77 5.28 12.04
N GLU A 223 2.94 4.88 12.54
CA GLU A 223 4.08 4.49 11.70
C GLU A 223 3.97 3.02 11.28
N ASN A 224 4.05 2.76 9.97
CA ASN A 224 3.89 1.40 9.43
C ASN A 224 5.23 0.76 9.10
N TYR A 225 5.54 -0.37 9.73
CA TYR A 225 6.77 -1.12 9.52
C TYR A 225 6.52 -2.47 8.86
N VAL A 226 7.41 -2.88 7.96
CA VAL A 226 7.51 -4.27 7.48
C VAL A 226 8.97 -4.65 7.54
N GLN A 227 9.29 -5.78 8.19
CA GLN A 227 10.66 -6.25 8.41
C GLN A 227 11.57 -5.13 8.96
N SER A 228 11.06 -4.40 9.96
CA SER A 228 11.73 -3.27 10.63
C SER A 228 12.04 -2.06 9.73
N LYS A 229 11.46 -1.98 8.53
CA LYS A 229 11.58 -0.82 7.64
C LYS A 229 10.29 -0.03 7.61
N LEU A 230 10.39 1.26 7.90
CA LEU A 230 9.28 2.21 7.77
C LEU A 230 8.82 2.29 6.31
N LYS A 231 7.55 1.99 6.07
CA LYS A 231 6.93 1.96 4.74
C LYS A 231 6.18 3.27 4.44
N GLY A 232 5.43 3.77 5.42
CA GLY A 232 4.59 4.96 5.31
C GLY A 232 3.95 5.30 6.66
N LEU A 233 3.21 6.41 6.70
CA LEU A 233 2.39 6.79 7.85
C LEU A 233 0.92 6.56 7.51
N THR A 234 0.15 6.07 8.48
CA THR A 234 -1.31 6.01 8.38
C THR A 234 -1.92 7.02 9.33
N ILE A 235 -2.78 7.86 8.80
CA ILE A 235 -3.44 8.91 9.54
C ILE A 235 -4.91 8.54 9.66
N TYR A 236 -5.38 8.45 10.89
CA TYR A 236 -6.77 8.15 11.22
C TYR A 236 -7.46 9.43 11.67
N PHE A 237 -8.60 9.75 11.07
CA PHE A 237 -9.40 10.93 11.38
C PHE A 237 -10.81 10.57 11.88
N GLY A 238 -11.35 11.40 12.77
CA GLY A 238 -12.72 11.25 13.26
C GLY A 238 -12.84 10.03 14.17
N GLY A 239 -13.84 9.17 13.92
CA GLY A 239 -14.06 7.95 14.71
C GLY A 239 -12.95 6.90 14.56
N THR A 240 -12.23 6.88 13.42
CA THR A 240 -11.15 5.90 13.18
C THR A 240 -9.94 6.14 14.08
N ALA A 241 -9.81 7.34 14.67
CA ALA A 241 -8.70 7.73 15.55
C ALA A 241 -8.76 7.13 16.96
N PHE A 242 -9.80 6.37 17.33
CA PHE A 242 -9.96 5.82 18.68
C PHE A 242 -9.73 4.30 18.78
N GLY A 243 -9.22 3.66 17.73
CA GLY A 243 -8.88 2.24 17.75
C GLY A 243 -10.06 1.26 17.68
N LEU A 244 -11.30 1.73 17.87
CA LEU A 244 -12.51 0.92 17.82
C LEU A 244 -13.68 1.78 17.33
N LEU A 245 -13.80 1.96 16.02
CA LEU A 245 -15.05 2.41 15.43
C LEU A 245 -16.11 1.35 15.75
N LYS A 246 -17.00 1.65 16.68
CA LYS A 246 -18.20 0.85 16.93
C LYS A 246 -19.24 1.32 15.94
N LEU A 247 -19.21 0.74 14.75
CA LEU A 247 -20.26 0.88 13.74
C LEU A 247 -21.43 -0.05 14.07
#